data_AF-A0A937VQN4-F1
#
_entry.id   AF-A0A937VQN4-F1
#
_cell.length_a   1.000
_cell.length_b   1.000
_cell.length_c   1.000
_cell.angle_alpha   90.00
_cell.angle_beta   90.00
_cell.angle_gamma   90.00
#
_symmetry.space_group_name_H-M   'P 1'
#
loop_
_entity.id
_entity.type
_entity.pdbx_description
1 polymer ?
#
loop_
_entity_poly.entity_id
_entity_poly.type
_entity_poly.pdbx_seq_one_letter_code
_entity_poly.pdbx_strand_id
1 'polypeptide(L)'
;MLLASLGLSELTKADIAARPWPSSLALRGVPGKYEALLGGNQPGDKVTVGAVMIDIEGLNKKPSCMVNSNSGELLSRLMSRLRKMDISAGVRSDLLREVTLRETAGLFLLSLDADSSLEGQVMRGLTAAARVSSYLSQGSVTSRAMAVDIDAKNCRGCGDCAVICPYIEMRARESGVPYAFVDKALCYGCGMCVSSCDTGAIIQQSQSDKHIELVLRSLLSREQASDMLGTKKLAPDVLVFACNWDGWSCLEAASYMELSYPASVKVVRIRCLSRLHAGLILKAFELGAEGVMLLGCGPGKCHFESDSGCVLAEYEKAQQMLELFGMPKERLTLSQLPAFDGYGFVEQVAKL
;
A
#
# COMPACT_ATOMS: atom_id res chain seq x y z
N MET A 1 8.51 -43.61 -13.76
CA MET A 1 7.65 -44.71 -13.28
C MET A 1 8.34 -45.32 -12.07
N LEU A 2 7.65 -45.38 -10.92
CA LEU A 2 8.07 -45.98 -9.63
C LEU A 2 9.33 -45.39 -8.94
N LEU A 3 9.12 -44.45 -8.03
CA LEU A 3 9.93 -44.36 -6.81
C LEU A 3 8.99 -44.36 -5.61
N ALA A 4 8.70 -45.57 -5.18
CA ALA A 4 8.08 -45.91 -3.92
C ALA A 4 9.07 -45.64 -2.77
N SER A 5 8.55 -45.02 -1.71
CA SER A 5 8.84 -45.32 -0.30
C SER A 5 10.26 -45.86 0.02
N LEU A 6 11.22 -44.96 0.18
CA LEU A 6 12.35 -45.19 1.09
C LEU A 6 12.06 -44.39 2.36
N GLY A 7 11.71 -45.13 3.42
CA GLY A 7 11.12 -44.61 4.65
C GLY A 7 12.11 -43.87 5.55
N LEU A 8 11.55 -42.89 6.26
CA LEU A 8 12.15 -42.07 7.32
C LEU A 8 12.93 -42.83 8.42
N SER A 9 12.87 -44.16 8.48
CA SER A 9 13.41 -44.97 9.58
C SER A 9 14.94 -45.01 9.67
N GLU A 10 15.65 -44.80 8.55
CA GLU A 10 17.12 -44.85 8.51
C GLU A 10 17.79 -43.57 9.06
N LEU A 11 17.09 -42.42 9.07
CA LEU A 11 17.62 -41.14 9.56
C LEU A 11 17.73 -41.07 11.09
N THR A 12 16.96 -41.90 11.80
CA THR A 12 16.95 -41.99 13.28
C THR A 12 18.18 -42.71 13.87
N LYS A 13 18.90 -43.51 13.08
CA LYS A 13 20.08 -44.26 13.54
C LYS A 13 21.35 -43.39 13.69
N ALA A 14 21.32 -42.16 13.15
CA ALA A 14 22.46 -41.26 13.13
C ALA A 14 22.45 -40.20 14.25
N ASP A 15 21.53 -40.29 15.22
CA ASP A 15 21.34 -39.31 16.31
C ASP A 15 21.10 -37.85 15.83
N ILE A 16 20.61 -37.70 14.60
CA ILE A 16 20.22 -36.42 14.00
C ILE A 16 18.70 -36.23 14.17
N ALA A 17 18.29 -35.18 14.89
CA ALA A 17 16.88 -34.87 15.09
C ALA A 17 16.23 -34.27 13.83
N ALA A 18 15.49 -35.09 13.07
CA ALA A 18 14.59 -34.65 12.02
C ALA A 18 13.13 -34.70 12.51
N ARG A 19 12.37 -33.60 12.38
CA ARG A 19 10.94 -33.55 12.69
C ARG A 19 10.11 -33.37 11.42
N PRO A 20 9.12 -34.25 11.14
CA PRO A 20 8.30 -34.15 9.94
C PRO A 20 7.19 -33.09 10.07
N TRP A 21 7.05 -32.30 9.02
CA TRP A 21 6.00 -31.32 8.78
C TRP A 21 4.86 -31.97 7.95
N PRO A 22 3.57 -31.92 8.35
CA PRO A 22 3.01 -31.63 9.68
C PRO A 22 2.22 -32.84 10.23
N SER A 23 2.39 -33.19 11.50
CA SER A 23 1.41 -34.06 12.21
C SER A 23 1.16 -33.57 13.63
N SER A 24 0.57 -32.38 13.71
CA SER A 24 -0.49 -31.98 14.66
C SER A 24 -0.65 -30.47 14.56
N LEU A 25 -1.33 -30.04 13.49
CA LEU A 25 -1.93 -28.71 13.50
C LEU A 25 -3.16 -28.78 14.42
N ALA A 26 -2.95 -28.63 15.72
CA ALA A 26 -4.05 -28.39 16.65
C ALA A 26 -4.48 -26.92 16.51
N LEU A 27 -5.30 -26.63 15.51
CA LEU A 27 -6.06 -25.38 15.49
C LEU A 27 -7.15 -25.50 16.56
N ARG A 28 -6.97 -24.86 17.71
CA ARG A 28 -8.08 -24.59 18.63
C ARG A 28 -8.72 -23.27 18.25
N GLY A 29 -9.95 -23.34 17.77
CA GLY A 29 -10.75 -22.17 17.38
C GLY A 29 -11.71 -22.52 16.25
N VAL A 30 -12.88 -21.89 16.21
CA VAL A 30 -13.84 -22.01 15.12
C VAL A 30 -13.27 -21.24 13.91
N PRO A 31 -13.38 -21.74 12.66
CA PRO A 31 -13.15 -20.91 11.46
C PRO A 31 -13.99 -19.65 11.60
N GLY A 32 -13.37 -18.49 11.80
CA GLY A 32 -13.95 -17.51 12.73
C GLY A 32 -12.93 -16.60 13.41
N LYS A 33 -11.78 -17.17 13.80
CA LYS A 33 -10.78 -16.50 14.63
C LYS A 33 -9.38 -16.87 14.20
N TYR A 34 -8.77 -16.05 13.35
CA TYR A 34 -7.31 -16.02 13.22
C TYR A 34 -6.76 -15.33 14.46
N GLU A 35 -6.53 -16.09 15.54
CA GLU A 35 -5.75 -15.58 16.66
C GLU A 35 -4.27 -15.76 16.31
N ALA A 36 -3.73 -14.81 15.52
CA ALA A 36 -2.32 -14.51 15.64
C ALA A 36 -2.16 -13.85 17.02
N LEU A 37 -1.85 -14.64 18.05
CA LEU A 37 -1.47 -14.12 19.35
C LEU A 37 -0.16 -13.35 19.19
N LEU A 38 -0.28 -12.06 18.87
CA LEU A 38 0.81 -11.10 19.00
C LEU A 38 0.89 -10.72 20.46
N GLY A 39 1.69 -11.49 21.18
CA GLY A 39 1.98 -11.24 22.58
C GLY A 39 2.76 -9.94 22.74
N GLY A 40 2.21 -9.06 23.57
CA GLY A 40 3.00 -8.11 24.35
C GLY A 40 2.95 -6.67 23.85
N ASN A 41 2.04 -5.89 24.44
CA ASN A 41 2.32 -4.50 24.79
C ASN A 41 3.61 -4.45 25.62
N GLN A 42 4.75 -4.21 24.95
CA GLN A 42 5.97 -3.71 25.57
C GLN A 42 6.60 -2.70 24.60
N PRO A 43 7.26 -1.65 25.09
CA PRO A 43 7.68 -0.49 24.30
C PRO A 43 8.80 -0.87 23.33
N GLY A 44 8.41 -1.28 22.13
CA GLY A 44 9.30 -1.60 21.01
C GLY A 44 8.52 -2.37 19.95
N ASP A 45 8.44 -1.82 18.73
CA ASP A 45 7.61 -2.29 17.61
C ASP A 45 8.00 -3.66 17.02
N LYS A 46 8.62 -4.57 17.80
CA LYS A 46 9.08 -5.88 17.35
C LYS A 46 8.00 -6.95 17.57
N VAL A 47 7.64 -7.63 16.49
CA VAL A 47 6.62 -8.69 16.44
C VAL A 47 7.28 -10.00 16.07
N THR A 48 7.03 -11.09 16.80
CA THR A 48 7.52 -12.43 16.45
C THR A 48 6.95 -12.87 15.11
N VAL A 49 7.81 -13.38 14.22
CA VAL A 49 7.38 -13.82 12.88
C VAL A 49 6.70 -15.18 12.90
N GLY A 50 5.59 -15.30 12.18
CA GLY A 50 4.95 -16.56 11.80
C GLY A 50 4.58 -16.52 10.31
N ALA A 51 4.30 -17.67 9.68
CA ALA A 51 3.97 -17.72 8.25
C ALA A 51 2.79 -18.65 7.96
N VAL A 52 1.92 -18.21 7.05
CA VAL A 52 0.79 -18.93 6.48
C VAL A 52 0.96 -18.91 4.96
N MET A 53 0.92 -20.08 4.35
CA MET A 53 1.01 -20.26 2.91
C MET A 53 -0.34 -20.70 2.35
N ILE A 54 -0.86 -19.98 1.36
CA ILE A 54 -2.20 -20.20 0.80
C ILE A 54 -2.10 -20.54 -0.68
N ASP A 55 -2.60 -21.72 -1.03
CA ASP A 55 -2.85 -22.12 -2.42
C ASP A 55 -4.17 -21.50 -2.90
N ILE A 56 -4.07 -20.51 -3.79
CA ILE A 56 -5.23 -19.76 -4.32
C ILE A 56 -6.09 -20.66 -5.21
N GLU A 57 -5.47 -21.54 -6.02
CA GLU A 57 -6.18 -22.36 -6.99
C GLU A 57 -7.00 -23.44 -6.28
N GLY A 58 -6.41 -24.08 -5.26
CA GLY A 58 -7.10 -25.02 -4.38
C GLY A 58 -8.28 -24.38 -3.64
N LEU A 59 -8.15 -23.11 -3.25
CA LEU A 59 -9.22 -22.35 -2.57
C LEU A 59 -10.39 -22.03 -3.54
N ASN A 60 -10.08 -21.66 -4.78
CA ASN A 60 -11.08 -21.35 -5.79
C ASN A 60 -11.85 -22.59 -6.28
N LYS A 61 -11.23 -23.78 -6.28
CA LYS A 61 -11.85 -25.06 -6.66
C LYS A 61 -12.89 -25.58 -5.65
N LYS A 62 -12.97 -25.03 -4.43
CA LYS A 62 -13.95 -25.42 -3.40
C LYS A 62 -14.94 -24.28 -3.11
N PRO A 63 -16.02 -24.14 -3.92
CA PRO A 63 -17.01 -23.08 -3.73
C PRO A 63 -17.77 -23.17 -2.40
N SER A 64 -17.78 -24.33 -1.72
CA SER A 64 -18.41 -24.53 -0.41
C SER A 64 -17.59 -24.02 0.79
N CYS A 65 -16.30 -23.71 0.58
CA CYS A 65 -15.52 -22.85 1.48
C CYS A 65 -15.87 -21.39 1.20
N MET A 66 -17.18 -21.08 1.17
CA MET A 66 -17.63 -19.71 1.19
C MET A 66 -17.28 -19.18 2.57
N VAL A 67 -16.14 -18.51 2.63
CA VAL A 67 -15.88 -17.54 3.66
C VAL A 67 -17.07 -16.59 3.63
N ASN A 68 -17.98 -16.75 4.60
CA ASN A 68 -19.15 -15.90 4.71
C ASN A 68 -18.66 -14.46 4.56
N SER A 69 -19.19 -13.73 3.59
CA SER A 69 -18.89 -12.32 3.33
C SER A 69 -19.19 -11.42 4.53
N ASN A 70 -19.87 -11.96 5.56
CA ASN A 70 -20.14 -11.34 6.85
C ASN A 70 -19.14 -11.69 7.97
N SER A 71 -18.11 -12.50 7.72
CA SER A 71 -17.06 -12.77 8.71
C SER A 71 -16.03 -11.62 8.69
N GLY A 72 -15.95 -10.84 9.76
CA GLY A 72 -14.95 -9.76 9.95
C GLY A 72 -13.48 -10.23 9.99
N GLU A 73 -13.21 -11.47 9.58
CA GLU A 73 -11.90 -12.09 9.60
C GLU A 73 -10.97 -11.53 8.51
N LEU A 74 -9.67 -11.53 8.82
CA LEU A 74 -8.63 -10.98 7.94
C LEU A 74 -8.57 -11.72 6.60
N LEU A 75 -8.57 -13.06 6.61
CA LEU A 75 -8.47 -13.84 5.37
C LEU A 75 -9.65 -13.56 4.43
N SER A 76 -10.86 -13.44 4.97
CA SER A 76 -12.09 -13.08 4.23
C SER A 76 -11.93 -11.76 3.47
N ARG A 77 -11.43 -10.74 4.18
CA ARG A 77 -11.20 -9.41 3.62
C ARG A 77 -10.11 -9.42 2.55
N LEU A 78 -9.03 -10.17 2.78
CA LEU A 78 -7.96 -10.34 1.81
C LEU A 78 -8.42 -11.06 0.54
N MET A 79 -9.15 -12.18 0.68
CA MET A 79 -9.66 -12.95 -0.45
C MET A 79 -10.70 -12.17 -1.27
N SER A 80 -11.57 -11.39 -0.60
CA SER A 80 -12.52 -10.50 -1.29
C SER A 80 -11.81 -9.46 -2.17
N ARG A 81 -10.69 -8.91 -1.70
CA ARG A 81 -9.85 -8.00 -2.48
C ARG A 81 -9.15 -8.69 -3.64
N LEU A 82 -8.51 -9.84 -3.40
CA LEU A 82 -7.80 -10.59 -4.44
C LEU A 82 -8.72 -10.98 -5.61
N ARG A 83 -9.96 -11.41 -5.32
CA ARG A 83 -10.95 -11.72 -6.37
C ARG A 83 -11.35 -10.51 -7.22
N LYS A 84 -11.39 -9.30 -6.64
CA LYS A 84 -11.64 -8.06 -7.40
C LYS A 84 -10.46 -7.70 -8.30
N MET A 85 -9.24 -8.12 -7.94
CA MET A 85 -8.02 -7.84 -8.69
C MET A 85 -7.83 -8.78 -9.89
N ASP A 86 -8.09 -10.08 -9.72
CA ASP A 86 -8.00 -11.09 -10.81
C ASP A 86 -8.92 -10.78 -12.00
N ILE A 87 -10.03 -10.08 -11.77
CA ILE A 87 -10.96 -9.66 -12.84
C ILE A 87 -10.38 -8.50 -13.67
N SER A 88 -9.42 -7.75 -13.12
CA SER A 88 -8.89 -6.51 -13.73
C SER A 88 -7.54 -6.65 -14.44
N ALA A 89 -6.75 -7.68 -14.12
CA ALA A 89 -5.37 -7.80 -14.55
C ALA A 89 -5.15 -9.00 -15.48
N GLY A 90 -5.25 -8.78 -16.79
CA GLY A 90 -4.72 -9.71 -17.78
C GLY A 90 -3.19 -9.75 -17.76
N VAL A 91 -2.61 -10.71 -17.03
CA VAL A 91 -1.38 -11.48 -17.32
C VAL A 91 0.01 -10.74 -17.39
N ARG A 92 1.02 -11.35 -16.72
CA ARG A 92 2.46 -11.47 -17.09
C ARG A 92 3.59 -10.60 -16.47
N SER A 93 3.41 -9.92 -15.35
CA SER A 93 4.54 -9.23 -14.64
C SER A 93 4.78 -9.74 -13.21
N ASP A 94 4.21 -10.88 -12.86
CA ASP A 94 3.87 -11.18 -11.47
C ASP A 94 5.07 -11.51 -10.56
N LEU A 95 6.18 -12.06 -11.06
CA LEU A 95 7.27 -12.50 -10.18
C LEU A 95 7.95 -11.36 -9.39
N LEU A 96 8.25 -10.21 -10.01
CA LEU A 96 8.92 -9.08 -9.32
C LEU A 96 7.95 -8.27 -8.42
N ARG A 97 6.66 -8.25 -8.77
CA ARG A 97 5.61 -7.62 -7.94
C ARG A 97 5.19 -8.52 -6.77
N GLU A 98 5.08 -9.82 -6.97
CA GLU A 98 4.97 -10.82 -5.88
C GLU A 98 6.16 -10.71 -4.92
N VAL A 99 7.34 -10.33 -5.41
CA VAL A 99 8.55 -10.14 -4.59
C VAL A 99 8.50 -8.87 -3.75
N THR A 100 7.91 -7.78 -4.24
CA THR A 100 7.91 -6.47 -3.56
C THR A 100 6.63 -6.14 -2.80
N LEU A 101 5.51 -6.79 -3.10
CA LEU A 101 4.18 -6.45 -2.55
C LEU A 101 3.56 -7.52 -1.67
N ARG A 102 3.99 -8.77 -1.83
CA ARG A 102 3.64 -9.87 -0.90
C ARG A 102 4.64 -9.98 0.25
N GLU A 103 5.14 -8.84 0.73
CA GLU A 103 5.75 -8.72 2.06
C GLU A 103 4.67 -8.46 3.12
N THR A 104 3.51 -9.13 3.01
CA THR A 104 2.59 -9.22 4.14
C THR A 104 3.32 -9.96 5.25
N ALA A 105 3.35 -9.39 6.44
CA ALA A 105 3.91 -10.02 7.62
C ALA A 105 3.28 -11.42 7.81
N GLY A 106 4.00 -12.44 7.35
CA GLY A 106 3.60 -13.83 7.49
C GLY A 106 2.55 -14.37 6.52
N LEU A 107 2.11 -13.66 5.47
CA LEU A 107 1.16 -14.23 4.50
C LEU A 107 1.78 -14.39 3.12
N PHE A 108 1.85 -15.64 2.67
CA PHE A 108 2.46 -16.02 1.41
C PHE A 108 1.41 -16.69 0.51
N LEU A 109 1.20 -16.10 -0.66
CA LEU A 109 0.27 -16.61 -1.65
C LEU A 109 1.04 -17.45 -2.68
N LEU A 110 0.56 -18.67 -2.90
CA LEU A 110 0.99 -19.55 -3.97
C LEU A 110 -0.10 -19.56 -5.05
N SER A 111 0.27 -19.14 -6.25
CA SER A 111 -0.52 -19.34 -7.46
C SER A 111 0.09 -20.46 -8.28
N LEU A 112 -0.72 -21.45 -8.64
CA LEU A 112 -0.36 -22.51 -9.56
C LEU A 112 -0.99 -22.19 -10.91
N ASP A 113 -0.17 -21.97 -11.93
CA ASP A 113 -0.65 -21.82 -13.30
C ASP A 113 -0.86 -23.22 -13.87
N ALA A 114 -2.09 -23.58 -14.18
CA ALA A 114 -2.43 -24.88 -14.77
C ALA A 114 -1.67 -25.18 -16.08
N ASP A 115 -1.25 -24.13 -16.80
CA ASP A 115 -0.49 -24.22 -18.06
C ASP A 115 1.04 -24.29 -17.87
N SER A 116 1.54 -24.26 -16.63
CA SER A 116 2.98 -24.30 -16.36
C SER A 116 3.53 -25.72 -16.30
N SER A 117 4.76 -25.91 -16.80
CA SER A 117 5.46 -27.19 -16.71
C SER A 117 5.63 -27.65 -15.26
N LEU A 118 5.73 -28.96 -15.03
CA LEU A 118 5.99 -29.53 -13.70
C LEU A 118 7.23 -28.90 -13.05
N GLU A 119 8.29 -28.69 -13.83
CA GLU A 119 9.50 -28.00 -13.39
C GLU A 119 9.23 -26.56 -12.97
N GLY A 120 8.42 -25.82 -13.73
CA GLY A 120 7.99 -24.47 -13.38
C GLY A 120 7.17 -24.42 -12.09
N GLN A 121 6.29 -25.38 -11.85
CA GLN A 121 5.50 -25.49 -10.61
C GLN A 121 6.38 -25.80 -9.40
N VAL A 122 7.30 -26.76 -9.53
CA VAL A 122 8.28 -27.10 -8.48
C VAL A 122 9.14 -25.88 -8.14
N MET A 123 9.62 -25.15 -9.15
CA MET A 123 10.47 -23.99 -8.92
C MET A 123 9.73 -22.84 -8.23
N ARG A 124 8.44 -22.64 -8.51
CA ARG A 124 7.61 -21.68 -7.75
C ARG A 124 7.43 -22.09 -6.30
N GLY A 125 7.12 -23.37 -6.05
CA GLY A 125 7.00 -23.91 -4.70
C GLY A 125 8.28 -23.73 -3.87
N LEU A 126 9.44 -24.06 -4.47
CA LEU A 126 10.75 -23.85 -3.85
C LEU A 126 11.04 -22.37 -3.60
N THR A 127 10.70 -21.48 -4.54
CA THR A 127 10.88 -20.03 -4.37
C THR A 127 10.03 -19.49 -3.23
N ALA A 128 8.76 -19.89 -3.13
CA ALA A 128 7.90 -19.52 -2.02
C ALA A 128 8.42 -20.04 -0.68
N ALA A 129 8.84 -21.31 -0.61
CA ALA A 129 9.39 -21.91 0.59
C ALA A 129 10.69 -21.23 1.05
N ALA A 130 11.60 -20.91 0.12
CA ALA A 130 12.83 -20.18 0.42
C ALA A 130 12.53 -18.79 0.99
N ARG A 131 11.52 -18.10 0.46
CA ARG A 131 11.08 -16.79 0.98
C ARG A 131 10.46 -16.90 2.37
N VAL A 132 9.59 -17.88 2.60
CA VAL A 132 9.03 -18.15 3.93
C VAL A 132 10.14 -18.43 4.93
N SER A 133 11.11 -19.26 4.56
CA SER A 133 12.27 -19.57 5.41
C SER A 133 13.10 -18.33 5.74
N SER A 134 13.39 -17.49 4.74
CA SER A 134 14.10 -16.21 4.93
C SER A 134 13.33 -15.21 5.80
N TYR A 135 12.00 -15.20 5.71
CA TYR A 135 11.17 -14.38 6.59
C TYR A 135 11.18 -14.91 8.03
N LEU A 136 11.01 -16.22 8.21
CA LEU A 136 11.00 -16.86 9.53
C LEU A 136 12.35 -16.77 10.24
N SER A 137 13.46 -16.81 9.49
CA SER A 137 14.82 -16.72 10.07
C SER A 137 15.11 -15.37 10.72
N GLN A 138 14.34 -14.32 10.40
CA GLN A 138 14.46 -13.01 11.05
C GLN A 138 14.07 -13.06 12.52
N GLY A 139 13.24 -14.02 12.94
CA GLY A 139 12.74 -14.21 14.31
C GLY A 139 11.76 -13.13 14.80
N SER A 140 11.98 -11.87 14.42
CA SER A 140 11.09 -10.75 14.69
C SER A 140 11.12 -9.73 13.56
N VAL A 141 10.00 -9.06 13.30
CA VAL A 141 9.87 -7.95 12.35
C VAL A 141 9.46 -6.68 13.07
N THR A 142 9.91 -5.55 12.55
CA THR A 142 9.47 -4.23 13.01
C THR A 142 8.38 -3.69 12.10
N SER A 143 7.40 -2.99 12.66
CA SER A 143 6.42 -2.27 11.83
C SER A 143 7.12 -1.28 10.89
N ARG A 144 6.55 -1.09 9.70
CA ARG A 144 7.07 -0.12 8.73
C ARG A 144 6.96 1.29 9.32
N ALA A 145 7.95 2.14 9.10
CA ALA A 145 7.88 3.55 9.53
C ALA A 145 6.69 4.32 8.92
N MET A 146 6.14 3.83 7.80
CA MET A 146 4.95 4.38 7.13
C MET A 146 3.64 3.76 7.63
N ALA A 147 3.67 2.82 8.57
CA ALA A 147 2.46 2.24 9.13
C ALA A 147 1.60 3.33 9.78
N VAL A 148 0.29 3.23 9.58
CA VAL A 148 -0.64 4.18 10.18
C VAL A 148 -0.94 3.79 11.62
N ASP A 149 -1.23 4.78 12.44
CA ASP A 149 -1.81 4.65 13.76
C ASP A 149 -3.27 5.09 13.72
N ILE A 150 -4.12 4.53 14.60
CA ILE A 150 -5.52 4.93 14.70
C ILE A 150 -5.78 5.40 16.12
N ASP A 151 -6.05 6.69 16.27
CA ASP A 151 -6.49 7.25 17.54
C ASP A 151 -7.92 6.80 17.83
N ALA A 152 -8.02 5.77 18.67
CA ALA A 152 -9.30 5.25 19.10
C ALA A 152 -10.15 6.33 19.78
N LYS A 153 -9.63 7.38 20.41
CA LYS A 153 -10.46 8.42 21.04
C LYS A 153 -11.16 9.29 19.99
N ASN A 154 -10.47 9.62 18.91
CA ASN A 154 -10.99 10.45 17.82
C ASN A 154 -11.77 9.64 16.76
N CYS A 155 -11.65 8.31 16.77
CA CYS A 155 -12.37 7.44 15.85
C CYS A 155 -13.89 7.39 16.16
N ARG A 156 -14.72 7.81 15.20
CA ARG A 156 -16.19 7.74 15.28
C ARG A 156 -16.80 6.37 14.98
N GLY A 157 -16.00 5.39 14.58
CA GLY A 157 -16.48 4.02 14.31
C GLY A 157 -17.32 3.82 13.04
N CYS A 158 -17.23 4.73 12.05
CA CYS A 158 -18.05 4.65 10.82
C CYS A 158 -17.69 3.47 9.89
N GLY A 159 -16.44 3.01 9.90
CA GLY A 159 -16.02 1.85 9.11
C GLY A 159 -15.56 2.14 7.67
N ASP A 160 -15.57 3.39 7.20
CA ASP A 160 -15.14 3.76 5.84
C ASP A 160 -13.72 3.25 5.52
N CYS A 161 -12.81 3.41 6.48
CA CYS A 161 -11.45 2.90 6.39
C CYS A 161 -11.35 1.36 6.30
N ALA A 162 -12.28 0.61 6.89
CA ALA A 162 -12.34 -0.86 6.81
C ALA A 162 -12.90 -1.35 5.47
N VAL A 163 -13.73 -0.55 4.79
CA VAL A 163 -14.18 -0.84 3.42
C VAL A 163 -13.01 -0.79 2.45
N ILE A 164 -12.12 0.20 2.62
CA ILE A 164 -10.99 0.40 1.72
C ILE A 164 -9.72 -0.37 2.11
N CYS A 165 -9.54 -0.75 3.37
CA CYS A 165 -8.34 -1.46 3.81
C CYS A 165 -8.69 -2.83 4.43
N PRO A 166 -8.25 -3.95 3.82
CA PRO A 166 -8.55 -5.28 4.36
C PRO A 166 -7.85 -5.58 5.68
N TYR A 167 -6.87 -4.76 6.08
CA TYR A 167 -6.13 -4.91 7.33
C TYR A 167 -6.78 -4.15 8.50
N ILE A 168 -7.76 -3.26 8.24
CA ILE A 168 -8.43 -2.49 9.29
C ILE A 168 -9.64 -3.26 9.82
N GLU A 169 -9.56 -3.67 11.08
CA GLU A 169 -10.62 -4.37 11.81
C GLU A 169 -11.50 -3.37 12.56
N MET A 170 -12.81 -3.59 12.57
CA MET A 170 -13.73 -2.85 13.44
C MET A 170 -13.91 -3.62 14.74
N ARG A 171 -13.51 -3.03 15.86
CA ARG A 171 -13.62 -3.58 17.20
C ARG A 171 -14.66 -2.81 18.00
N ALA A 172 -15.18 -3.40 19.08
CA ALA A 172 -16.08 -2.73 20.01
C ALA A 172 -15.33 -2.26 21.26
N ARG A 173 -15.63 -1.05 21.74
CA ARG A 173 -15.25 -0.60 23.07
C ARG A 173 -16.07 -1.32 24.14
N GLU A 174 -15.70 -1.16 25.41
CA GLU A 174 -16.51 -1.63 26.55
C GLU A 174 -17.95 -1.06 26.51
N SER A 175 -18.12 0.15 26.00
CA SER A 175 -19.45 0.78 25.80
C SER A 175 -20.25 0.21 24.63
N GLY A 176 -19.72 -0.73 23.85
CA GLY A 176 -20.33 -1.27 22.63
C GLY A 176 -20.13 -0.40 21.38
N VAL A 177 -19.59 0.82 21.52
CA VAL A 177 -19.33 1.72 20.38
C VAL A 177 -18.18 1.16 19.52
N PRO A 178 -18.34 1.06 18.19
CA PRO A 178 -17.29 0.55 17.32
C PRO A 178 -16.11 1.53 17.19
N TYR A 179 -14.92 1.00 16.93
CA TYR A 179 -13.72 1.77 16.56
C TYR A 179 -12.86 0.97 15.60
N ALA A 180 -12.10 1.67 14.75
CA ALA A 180 -11.17 1.04 13.83
C ALA A 180 -9.86 0.69 14.53
N PHE A 181 -9.31 -0.49 14.24
CA PHE A 181 -8.04 -0.98 14.72
C PHE A 181 -7.22 -1.51 13.54
N VAL A 182 -5.91 -1.25 13.56
CA VAL A 182 -4.97 -1.81 12.60
C VAL A 182 -3.75 -2.31 13.33
N ASP A 183 -3.31 -3.50 12.97
CA ASP A 183 -2.00 -3.99 13.36
C ASP A 183 -0.93 -3.34 12.48
N LYS A 184 -0.02 -2.58 13.10
CA LYS A 184 1.05 -1.86 12.41
C LYS A 184 1.99 -2.80 11.66
N ALA A 185 2.15 -4.06 12.08
CA ALA A 185 2.96 -5.04 11.38
C ALA A 185 2.34 -5.47 10.04
N LEU A 186 1.00 -5.46 9.94
CA LEU A 186 0.28 -5.76 8.71
C LEU A 186 0.15 -4.55 7.76
N CYS A 187 0.35 -3.34 8.27
CA CYS A 187 0.16 -2.12 7.49
C CYS A 187 1.27 -1.93 6.44
N TYR A 188 0.88 -1.78 5.17
CA TYR A 188 1.81 -1.42 4.10
C TYR A 188 2.18 0.07 4.07
N GLY A 189 1.42 0.91 4.76
CA GLY A 189 1.65 2.36 4.78
C GLY A 189 1.34 3.08 3.47
N CYS A 190 0.34 2.61 2.72
CA CYS A 190 -0.09 3.29 1.48
C CYS A 190 -0.82 4.62 1.76
N GLY A 191 -1.46 4.75 2.93
CA GLY A 191 -2.13 5.98 3.36
C GLY A 191 -3.57 6.16 2.86
N MET A 192 -4.12 5.21 2.11
CA MET A 192 -5.50 5.29 1.58
C MET A 192 -6.56 5.43 2.69
N CYS A 193 -6.36 4.79 3.84
CA CYS A 193 -7.25 4.95 4.99
C CYS A 193 -7.22 6.36 5.59
N VAL A 194 -6.10 7.07 5.46
CA VAL A 194 -5.96 8.43 5.98
C VAL A 194 -6.85 9.39 5.20
N SER A 195 -6.85 9.32 3.86
CA SER A 195 -7.69 10.19 3.02
C SER A 195 -9.19 9.95 3.21
N SER A 196 -9.60 8.73 3.56
CA SER A 196 -11.00 8.39 3.85
C SER A 196 -11.50 8.84 5.23
N CYS A 197 -10.61 9.23 6.15
CA CYS A 197 -10.97 9.46 7.53
C CYS A 197 -11.36 10.93 7.79
N ASP A 198 -12.65 11.23 7.72
CA ASP A 198 -13.16 12.61 7.96
C ASP A 198 -12.81 13.16 9.35
N THR A 199 -12.64 12.29 10.36
CA THR A 199 -12.31 12.69 11.73
C THR A 199 -10.82 12.99 11.96
N GLY A 200 -9.95 12.67 10.99
CA GLY A 200 -8.49 12.76 11.16
C GLY A 200 -7.91 11.75 12.17
N ALA A 201 -8.66 10.72 12.54
CA ALA A 201 -8.28 9.73 13.55
C ALA A 201 -7.16 8.78 13.07
N ILE A 202 -6.92 8.67 11.76
CA ILE A 202 -5.90 7.79 11.18
C ILE A 202 -4.68 8.63 10.83
N ILE A 203 -3.53 8.32 11.44
CA ILE A 203 -2.33 9.14 11.37
C ILE A 203 -1.18 8.33 10.78
N GLN A 204 -0.60 8.80 9.68
CA GLN A 204 0.66 8.27 9.16
C GLN A 204 1.83 9.10 9.70
N GLN A 205 2.47 8.67 10.78
CA GLN A 205 3.39 9.51 11.57
C GLN A 205 4.51 10.16 10.75
N SER A 206 5.15 9.37 9.88
CA SER A 206 6.23 9.82 9.01
C SER A 206 5.81 10.81 7.92
N GLN A 207 4.52 10.84 7.58
CA GLN A 207 3.98 11.67 6.51
C GLN A 207 2.55 12.16 6.87
N SER A 208 2.46 12.83 8.03
CA SER A 208 1.22 13.39 8.55
C SER A 208 0.75 14.59 7.71
N ASP A 209 -0.53 14.96 7.82
CA ASP A 209 -1.04 16.16 7.12
C ASP A 209 -0.26 17.40 7.50
N LYS A 210 0.05 17.55 8.79
CA LYS A 210 0.86 18.66 9.31
C LYS A 210 2.26 18.68 8.70
N HIS A 211 2.91 17.51 8.55
CA HIS A 211 4.22 17.45 7.89
C HIS A 211 4.11 17.88 6.42
N ILE A 212 3.15 17.34 5.67
CA ILE A 212 2.93 17.71 4.27
C ILE A 212 2.65 19.22 4.17
N GLU A 213 1.75 19.77 4.99
CA GLU A 213 1.44 21.19 5.01
C GLU A 213 2.68 22.07 5.30
N LEU A 214 3.54 21.69 6.24
CA LEU A 214 4.79 22.42 6.50
C LEU A 214 5.72 22.42 5.29
N VAL A 215 5.82 21.29 4.58
CA VAL A 215 6.57 21.21 3.32
C VAL A 215 5.94 22.15 2.28
N LEU A 216 4.61 22.12 2.11
CA LEU A 216 3.92 23.02 1.19
C LEU A 216 4.17 24.50 1.51
N ARG A 217 4.08 24.87 2.79
CA ARG A 217 4.38 26.23 3.24
C ARG A 217 5.82 26.60 2.89
N SER A 218 6.79 25.74 3.18
CA SER A 218 8.20 26.02 2.87
C SER A 218 8.48 26.20 1.37
N LEU A 219 7.73 25.52 0.51
CA LEU A 219 7.93 25.56 -0.95
C LEU A 219 7.15 26.68 -1.63
N LEU A 220 5.99 27.08 -1.09
CA LEU A 220 5.03 27.95 -1.75
C LEU A 220 4.77 29.28 -1.03
N SER A 221 5.04 29.40 0.28
CA SER A 221 4.68 30.61 1.01
C SER A 221 5.50 31.82 0.53
N ARG A 222 4.77 32.80 -0.01
CA ARG A 222 5.33 33.99 -0.69
C ARG A 222 5.98 35.00 0.27
N GLU A 223 5.69 34.90 1.57
CA GLU A 223 6.15 35.84 2.60
C GLU A 223 7.68 35.91 2.76
N GLN A 224 8.45 34.94 2.24
CA GLN A 224 9.91 34.95 2.37
C GLN A 224 10.68 35.41 1.12
N ALA A 225 10.06 35.44 -0.06
CA ALA A 225 10.80 35.59 -1.33
C ALA A 225 10.73 36.99 -1.95
N SER A 226 9.61 37.72 -1.81
CA SER A 226 9.42 38.99 -2.52
C SER A 226 9.97 40.22 -1.78
N ASP A 227 9.96 40.20 -0.44
CA ASP A 227 10.22 41.42 0.35
C ASP A 227 11.70 41.72 0.62
N MET A 228 12.60 40.74 0.48
CA MET A 228 14.04 40.97 0.72
C MET A 228 14.88 41.28 -0.53
N LEU A 229 14.44 40.88 -1.73
CA LEU A 229 15.31 40.90 -2.92
C LEU A 229 14.83 41.80 -4.06
N GLY A 230 13.64 42.40 -3.97
CA GLY A 230 13.11 43.28 -5.04
C GLY A 230 13.02 42.61 -6.42
N THR A 231 13.05 41.28 -6.45
CA THR A 231 13.09 40.48 -7.68
C THR A 231 11.69 40.31 -8.25
N LYS A 232 11.59 40.51 -9.58
CA LYS A 232 10.41 40.25 -10.42
C LYS A 232 9.78 38.90 -10.03
N LYS A 233 8.44 38.89 -9.96
CA LYS A 233 7.57 37.71 -9.79
C LYS A 233 8.20 36.50 -10.49
N LEU A 234 8.72 35.55 -9.70
CA LEU A 234 9.24 34.28 -10.21
C LEU A 234 8.11 33.58 -10.98
N ALA A 235 8.48 32.78 -11.99
CA ALA A 235 7.53 31.98 -12.77
C ALA A 235 6.57 31.20 -11.87
N PRO A 236 5.33 30.95 -12.33
CA PRO A 236 4.29 30.24 -11.56
C PRO A 236 4.83 29.00 -10.84
N ASP A 237 4.69 28.96 -9.52
CA ASP A 237 5.03 27.76 -8.77
C ASP A 237 4.02 26.66 -9.11
N VAL A 238 4.47 25.69 -9.91
CA VAL A 238 3.73 24.47 -10.20
C VAL A 238 4.15 23.44 -9.17
N LEU A 239 3.21 22.96 -8.35
CA LEU A 239 3.49 21.94 -7.36
C LEU A 239 3.18 20.54 -7.92
N VAL A 240 4.12 19.63 -7.82
CA VAL A 240 3.95 18.22 -8.21
C VAL A 240 3.95 17.35 -6.96
N PHE A 241 2.84 16.70 -6.67
CA PHE A 241 2.82 15.57 -5.74
C PHE A 241 3.24 14.30 -6.48
N ALA A 242 4.46 13.82 -6.24
CA ALA A 242 4.99 12.63 -6.88
C ALA A 242 4.88 11.41 -5.97
N CYS A 243 4.19 10.37 -6.41
CA CYS A 243 4.19 9.09 -5.71
C CYS A 243 5.61 8.52 -5.65
N ASN A 244 5.97 7.83 -4.58
CA ASN A 244 7.31 7.31 -4.34
C ASN A 244 7.81 6.31 -5.39
N TRP A 245 6.91 5.73 -6.17
CA TRP A 245 7.20 4.66 -7.13
C TRP A 245 7.33 5.26 -8.53
N ASP A 246 6.46 4.88 -9.45
CA ASP A 246 6.48 5.31 -10.86
C ASP A 246 6.57 6.84 -10.99
N GLY A 247 5.85 7.59 -10.14
CA GLY A 247 5.88 9.05 -10.20
C GLY A 247 7.28 9.61 -9.93
N TRP A 248 7.92 9.21 -8.84
CA TRP A 248 9.29 9.63 -8.51
C TRP A 248 10.32 9.12 -9.53
N SER A 249 10.14 7.91 -10.05
CA SER A 249 11.06 7.35 -11.04
C SER A 249 11.01 8.07 -12.39
N CYS A 250 9.87 8.66 -12.76
CA CYS A 250 9.79 9.57 -13.91
C CYS A 250 10.68 10.81 -13.74
N LEU A 251 10.76 11.38 -12.54
CA LEU A 251 11.65 12.52 -12.26
C LEU A 251 13.13 12.12 -12.32
N GLU A 252 13.46 10.97 -11.75
CA GLU A 252 14.82 10.42 -11.81
C GLU A 252 15.22 10.12 -13.26
N ALA A 253 14.30 9.57 -14.06
CA ALA A 253 14.52 9.34 -15.48
C ALA A 253 14.70 10.63 -16.27
N ALA A 254 13.90 11.66 -16.01
CA ALA A 254 14.08 12.97 -16.64
C ALA A 254 15.47 13.54 -16.36
N SER A 255 15.97 13.37 -15.13
CA SER A 255 17.32 13.81 -14.74
C SER A 255 18.40 12.99 -15.44
N TYR A 256 18.26 11.67 -15.52
CA TYR A 256 19.19 10.77 -16.22
C TYR A 256 19.25 11.06 -17.74
N MET A 257 18.10 11.40 -18.32
CA MET A 257 17.96 11.77 -19.73
C MET A 257 18.37 13.22 -20.03
N GLU A 258 18.85 13.96 -19.01
CA GLU A 258 19.24 15.37 -19.12
C GLU A 258 18.12 16.29 -19.62
N LEU A 259 16.86 15.92 -19.33
CA LEU A 259 15.70 16.71 -19.70
C LEU A 259 15.56 17.91 -18.76
N SER A 260 15.29 19.08 -19.35
CA SER A 260 15.09 20.31 -18.61
C SER A 260 13.60 20.62 -18.44
N TYR A 261 13.22 21.08 -17.26
CA TYR A 261 11.91 21.66 -16.96
C TYR A 261 12.08 22.90 -16.07
N PRO A 262 11.11 23.82 -16.01
CA PRO A 262 11.26 25.09 -15.30
C PRO A 262 11.57 24.92 -13.80
N ALA A 263 12.44 25.78 -13.26
CA ALA A 263 12.79 25.79 -11.83
C ALA A 263 11.64 26.20 -10.89
N SER A 264 10.53 26.67 -11.45
CA SER A 264 9.28 26.94 -10.73
C SER A 264 8.48 25.67 -10.43
N VAL A 265 8.87 24.52 -10.99
CA VAL A 265 8.27 23.23 -10.65
C VAL A 265 8.83 22.76 -9.30
N LYS A 266 7.97 22.71 -8.29
CA LYS A 266 8.30 22.23 -6.94
C LYS A 266 7.73 20.85 -6.74
N VAL A 267 8.53 19.90 -6.28
CA VAL A 267 8.09 18.50 -6.17
C VAL A 267 8.03 18.10 -4.71
N VAL A 268 6.89 17.54 -4.29
CA VAL A 268 6.69 16.92 -2.99
C VAL A 268 6.56 15.43 -3.18
N ARG A 269 7.55 14.69 -2.68
CA ARG A 269 7.53 13.23 -2.65
C ARG A 269 6.52 12.77 -1.61
N ILE A 270 5.60 11.90 -2.04
CA ILE A 270 4.62 11.27 -1.17
C ILE A 270 4.63 9.76 -1.34
N ARG A 271 4.33 9.01 -0.28
CA ARG A 271 4.41 7.55 -0.30
C ARG A 271 3.52 6.92 -1.37
N CYS A 272 2.28 7.39 -1.48
CA CYS A 272 1.31 7.04 -2.51
C CYS A 272 0.40 8.25 -2.76
N LEU A 273 -0.16 8.38 -3.97
CA LEU A 273 -1.18 9.39 -4.22
C LEU A 273 -2.46 9.15 -3.40
N SER A 274 -2.76 7.90 -3.05
CA SER A 274 -3.98 7.56 -2.28
C SER A 274 -3.99 8.14 -0.87
N ARG A 275 -2.84 8.61 -0.38
CA ARG A 275 -2.71 9.35 0.88
C ARG A 275 -3.27 10.77 0.79
N LEU A 276 -3.29 11.37 -0.40
CA LEU A 276 -3.82 12.70 -0.57
C LEU A 276 -5.34 12.68 -0.48
N HIS A 277 -5.86 13.68 0.21
CA HIS A 277 -7.27 14.07 0.15
C HIS A 277 -7.36 15.48 -0.43
N ALA A 278 -8.54 15.85 -0.92
CA ALA A 278 -8.82 17.13 -1.57
C ALA A 278 -8.34 18.32 -0.72
N GLY A 279 -8.44 18.24 0.61
CA GLY A 279 -7.92 19.27 1.52
C GLY A 279 -6.42 19.59 1.35
N LEU A 280 -5.55 18.58 1.22
CA LEU A 280 -4.11 18.80 0.97
C LEU A 280 -3.83 19.34 -0.44
N ILE A 281 -4.62 18.90 -1.42
CA ILE A 281 -4.52 19.40 -2.81
C ILE A 281 -4.89 20.88 -2.85
N LEU A 282 -6.02 21.24 -2.25
CA LEU A 282 -6.50 22.62 -2.15
C LEU A 282 -5.58 23.49 -1.29
N LYS A 283 -4.92 22.92 -0.29
CA LYS A 283 -3.94 23.63 0.53
C LYS A 283 -2.78 24.17 -0.31
N ALA A 284 -2.36 23.47 -1.35
CA ALA A 284 -1.33 23.96 -2.27
C ALA A 284 -1.79 25.24 -3.00
N PHE A 285 -3.04 25.27 -3.48
CA PHE A 285 -3.62 26.46 -4.11
C PHE A 285 -3.80 27.62 -3.12
N GLU A 286 -4.26 27.33 -1.90
CA GLU A 286 -4.35 28.33 -0.81
C GLU A 286 -2.99 28.99 -0.54
N LEU A 287 -1.90 28.23 -0.61
CA LEU A 287 -0.54 28.71 -0.41
C LEU A 287 0.07 29.40 -1.64
N GLY A 288 -0.66 29.49 -2.75
CA GLY A 288 -0.29 30.30 -3.90
C GLY A 288 0.29 29.53 -5.09
N ALA A 289 0.19 28.19 -5.11
CA ALA A 289 0.52 27.40 -6.31
C ALA A 289 -0.33 27.84 -7.50
N GLU A 290 0.30 28.01 -8.67
CA GLU A 290 -0.40 28.35 -9.91
C GLU A 290 -0.95 27.10 -10.61
N GLY A 291 -0.30 25.96 -10.46
CA GLY A 291 -0.79 24.67 -10.91
C GLY A 291 -0.43 23.57 -9.91
N VAL A 292 -1.22 22.50 -9.86
CA VAL A 292 -0.95 21.31 -9.06
C VAL A 292 -1.04 20.07 -9.95
N MET A 293 0.00 19.25 -9.95
CA MET A 293 0.03 17.95 -10.63
C MET A 293 0.06 16.81 -9.63
N LEU A 294 -0.80 15.81 -9.82
CA LEU A 294 -0.73 14.53 -9.14
C LEU A 294 -0.03 13.54 -10.06
N LEU A 295 1.22 13.18 -9.75
CA LEU A 295 2.03 12.29 -10.57
C LEU A 295 2.11 10.91 -9.91
N GLY A 296 1.55 9.89 -10.56
CA GLY A 296 1.41 8.56 -9.97
C GLY A 296 1.59 7.41 -10.96
N CYS A 297 1.44 6.20 -10.42
CA CYS A 297 1.52 4.98 -11.20
C CYS A 297 0.39 4.90 -12.24
N GLY A 298 0.69 4.24 -13.36
CA GLY A 298 -0.30 3.88 -14.36
C GLY A 298 -1.51 3.12 -13.79
N PRO A 299 -2.68 3.17 -14.45
CA PRO A 299 -3.85 2.38 -14.05
C PRO A 299 -3.52 0.89 -13.91
N GLY A 300 -3.99 0.23 -12.84
CA GLY A 300 -3.69 -1.17 -12.55
C GLY A 300 -2.21 -1.46 -12.20
N LYS A 301 -1.37 -0.43 -12.13
CA LYS A 301 0.07 -0.56 -11.85
C LYS A 301 0.49 0.07 -10.53
N CYS A 302 -0.45 0.38 -9.64
CA CYS A 302 -0.12 0.84 -8.30
C CYS A 302 0.82 -0.15 -7.62
N HIS A 303 1.89 0.37 -7.00
CA HIS A 303 2.75 -0.46 -6.18
C HIS A 303 1.89 -1.19 -5.16
N PHE A 304 1.17 -0.52 -4.28
CA PHE A 304 0.37 -1.16 -3.22
C PHE A 304 -0.86 -1.95 -3.69
N GLU A 305 -0.99 -2.21 -4.99
CA GLU A 305 -2.13 -2.88 -5.61
C GLU A 305 -3.47 -2.23 -5.20
N SER A 306 -3.40 -0.94 -4.84
CA SER A 306 -4.59 -0.19 -4.46
C SER A 306 -5.33 0.21 -5.73
N ASP A 307 -6.65 0.13 -5.68
CA ASP A 307 -7.51 0.63 -6.75
C ASP A 307 -7.22 2.13 -6.98
N SER A 308 -6.97 2.51 -8.23
CA SER A 308 -6.80 3.91 -8.63
C SER A 308 -8.05 4.75 -8.40
N GLY A 309 -9.22 4.12 -8.21
CA GLY A 309 -10.50 4.81 -7.96
C GLY A 309 -10.47 5.76 -6.76
N CYS A 310 -9.70 5.46 -5.69
CA CYS A 310 -9.61 6.37 -4.55
C CYS A 310 -8.86 7.67 -4.89
N VAL A 311 -7.81 7.59 -5.72
CA VAL A 311 -7.07 8.77 -6.18
C VAL A 311 -7.94 9.59 -7.12
N LEU A 312 -8.63 8.93 -8.05
CA LEU A 312 -9.53 9.59 -8.99
C LEU A 312 -10.66 10.32 -8.27
N ALA A 313 -11.29 9.68 -7.27
CA ALA A 313 -12.37 10.30 -6.49
C ALA A 313 -11.92 11.57 -5.76
N GLU A 314 -10.75 11.56 -5.10
CA GLU A 314 -10.22 12.75 -4.43
C GLU A 314 -9.74 13.83 -5.41
N TYR A 315 -9.24 13.44 -6.59
CA TYR A 315 -8.91 14.35 -7.68
C TYR A 315 -10.16 15.06 -8.23
N GLU A 316 -11.21 14.30 -8.57
CA GLU A 316 -12.48 14.84 -9.08
C GLU A 316 -13.15 15.75 -8.04
N LYS A 317 -13.13 15.35 -6.77
CA LYS A 317 -13.62 16.16 -5.64
C LYS A 317 -12.86 17.49 -5.54
N ALA A 318 -11.54 17.47 -5.67
CA ALA A 318 -10.73 18.69 -5.68
C ALA A 318 -11.03 19.57 -6.92
N GLN A 319 -11.20 18.99 -8.11
CA GLN A 319 -11.57 19.74 -9.31
C GLN A 319 -12.94 20.41 -9.20
N GLN A 320 -13.94 19.73 -8.62
CA GLN A 320 -15.25 20.31 -8.34
C GLN A 320 -15.15 21.48 -7.36
N MET A 321 -14.34 21.33 -6.30
CA MET A 321 -14.10 22.42 -5.35
C MET A 321 -13.40 23.63 -5.99
N LEU A 322 -12.43 23.42 -6.89
CA LEU A 322 -11.79 24.51 -7.63
C LEU A 322 -12.79 25.31 -8.47
N GLU A 323 -13.68 24.62 -9.18
CA GLU A 323 -14.73 25.26 -9.97
C GLU A 323 -15.69 26.09 -9.11
N LEU A 324 -16.08 25.58 -7.94
CA LEU A 324 -16.89 26.33 -6.97
C LEU A 324 -16.18 27.59 -6.46
N PHE A 325 -14.85 27.59 -6.39
CA PHE A 325 -14.04 28.76 -6.03
C PHE A 325 -13.71 29.67 -7.23
N GLY A 326 -14.26 29.40 -8.41
CA GLY A 326 -14.03 30.19 -9.63
C GLY A 326 -12.63 29.99 -10.23
N MET A 327 -11.95 28.88 -9.91
CA MET A 327 -10.66 28.52 -10.48
C MET A 327 -10.84 27.52 -11.66
N PRO A 328 -10.09 27.68 -12.76
CA PRO A 328 -10.09 26.73 -13.87
C PRO A 328 -9.64 25.34 -13.41
N LYS A 329 -10.34 24.29 -13.86
CA LYS A 329 -10.04 22.89 -13.50
C LYS A 329 -8.70 22.41 -14.05
N GLU A 330 -8.26 23.01 -15.15
CA GLU A 330 -7.01 22.72 -15.86
C GLU A 330 -5.78 22.99 -14.99
N ARG A 331 -5.93 23.81 -13.94
CA ARG A 331 -4.86 24.07 -12.96
C ARG A 331 -4.55 22.86 -12.08
N LEU A 332 -5.41 21.84 -12.07
CA LEU A 332 -5.20 20.57 -11.36
C LEU A 332 -5.20 19.42 -12.37
N THR A 333 -4.08 18.71 -12.49
CA THR A 333 -3.94 17.58 -13.40
C THR A 333 -3.57 16.29 -12.65
N LEU A 334 -4.06 15.16 -13.17
CA LEU A 334 -3.66 13.82 -12.74
C LEU A 334 -2.90 13.15 -13.88
N SER A 335 -1.60 12.95 -13.69
CA SER A 335 -0.70 12.32 -14.67
C SER A 335 -0.30 10.94 -14.17
N GLN A 336 -0.82 9.91 -14.83
CA GLN A 336 -0.50 8.50 -14.53
C GLN A 336 0.47 7.97 -15.59
N LEU A 337 1.75 7.93 -15.24
CA LEU A 337 2.82 7.54 -16.15
C LEU A 337 3.40 6.17 -15.76
N PRO A 338 3.93 5.39 -16.73
CA PRO A 338 4.71 4.21 -16.40
C PRO A 338 6.04 4.61 -15.77
N ALA A 339 6.60 3.72 -14.93
CA ALA A 339 7.90 3.94 -14.32
C ALA A 339 8.99 4.30 -15.36
N PHE A 340 9.87 5.22 -14.98
CA PHE A 340 10.99 5.73 -15.80
C PHE A 340 10.61 6.51 -17.07
N ASP A 341 9.38 7.00 -17.18
CA ASP A 341 8.97 7.86 -18.30
C ASP A 341 9.32 9.34 -18.05
N GLY A 342 10.59 9.69 -18.27
CA GLY A 342 11.10 11.06 -18.10
C GLY A 342 10.53 12.06 -19.11
N TYR A 343 10.38 11.63 -20.37
CA TYR A 343 9.78 12.47 -21.43
C TYR A 343 8.32 12.79 -21.11
N GLY A 344 7.54 11.79 -20.72
CA GLY A 344 6.15 11.98 -20.31
C GLY A 344 6.02 12.97 -19.15
N PHE A 345 6.89 12.88 -18.13
CA PHE A 345 6.87 13.84 -17.03
C PHE A 345 7.09 15.28 -17.50
N VAL A 346 8.14 15.54 -18.29
CA VAL A 346 8.43 16.90 -18.78
C VAL A 346 7.33 17.42 -19.70
N GLU A 347 6.75 16.56 -20.54
CA GLU A 347 5.63 16.91 -21.40
C GLU A 347 4.38 17.31 -20.60
N GLN A 348 4.08 16.61 -19.50
CA GLN A 348 2.94 16.93 -18.63
C GLN A 348 3.16 18.23 -17.85
N VAL A 349 4.39 18.47 -17.38
CA VAL A 349 4.77 19.73 -16.73
C VAL A 349 4.59 20.91 -17.69
N ALA A 350 4.93 20.75 -18.98
CA ALA A 350 4.81 21.83 -19.97
C ALA A 350 3.35 22.22 -20.29
N LYS A 351 2.37 21.42 -19.88
CA LYS A 351 0.94 21.68 -20.08
C LYS A 351 0.29 22.49 -18.96
N LEU A 352 1.01 22.73 -17.86
CA LEU A 352 0.51 23.31 -16.61
C LEU A 352 0.87 24.79 -16.41
#